data_AF-A0A6G4QWF9-F1
#
_entry.id   AF-A0A6G4QWF9-F1
#
_cell.length_a   1.000
_cell.length_b   1.000
_cell.length_c   1.000
_cell.angle_alpha   90.00
_cell.angle_beta   90.00
_cell.angle_gamma   90.00
#
_symmetry.space_group_name_H-M   'P 1'
#
loop_
_entity.id
_entity.type
_entity.pdbx_description
1 polymer ?
#
loop_
_entity_poly.entity_id
_entity_poly.type
_entity_poly.pdbx_seq_one_letter_code
_entity_poly.pdbx_strand_id
1 'polypeptide(L)'
;MSDVFKFDPAAKTVTFQGDAGLDLLYDLLLRAKFGDGYEKPLLVSPWLAALLRQLDQALPDDGQWFPEKPGQPIFDTDDLLAMGDAVIEEGHTVGWWTMTEPEKRDYLRNVVAAPHPLTDLQVEFIEADIEAALEQARRLVMDAEEPLALPGHG
;
A
#
# COMPACT_ATOMS: atom_id res chain seq x y z
N MET A 1 -33.52 1.24 -15.44
CA MET A 1 -32.05 1.21 -15.35
C MET A 1 -31.69 2.19 -14.26
N SER A 2 -31.15 1.75 -13.13
CA SER A 2 -30.57 2.70 -12.18
C SER A 2 -29.24 3.14 -12.76
N ASP A 3 -29.06 4.43 -12.98
CA ASP A 3 -27.77 4.98 -13.40
C ASP A 3 -26.76 4.77 -12.26
N VAL A 4 -25.83 3.84 -12.46
CA VAL A 4 -24.77 3.46 -11.50
C VAL A 4 -23.84 4.66 -11.20
N PHE A 5 -23.67 5.54 -12.18
CA PHE A 5 -22.98 6.82 -12.01
C PHE A 5 -23.59 7.89 -12.91
N LYS A 6 -23.33 9.15 -12.55
CA LYS A 6 -23.68 10.34 -13.34
C LYS A 6 -22.42 11.13 -13.64
N PHE A 7 -22.19 11.46 -14.91
CA PHE A 7 -21.10 12.34 -15.33
C PHE A 7 -21.64 13.73 -15.63
N ASP A 8 -21.15 14.73 -14.90
CA ASP A 8 -21.36 16.14 -15.18
C ASP A 8 -20.14 16.68 -15.97
N PRO A 9 -20.29 16.97 -17.28
CA PRO A 9 -19.18 17.45 -18.10
C PRO A 9 -18.79 18.90 -17.79
N ALA A 10 -19.71 19.72 -17.25
CA ALA A 10 -19.43 21.11 -16.91
C ALA A 10 -18.59 21.19 -15.64
N ALA A 11 -18.95 20.41 -14.62
CA ALA A 11 -18.18 20.30 -13.38
C ALA A 11 -16.97 19.36 -13.50
N LYS A 12 -16.92 18.52 -14.55
CA LYS A 12 -15.95 17.43 -14.75
C LYS A 12 -15.94 16.44 -13.59
N THR A 13 -17.12 16.10 -13.07
CA THR A 13 -17.29 15.21 -11.93
C THR A 13 -18.07 13.97 -12.32
N VAL A 14 -17.64 12.81 -11.80
CA VAL A 14 -18.44 11.59 -11.80
C VAL A 14 -18.99 11.38 -10.39
N THR A 15 -20.29 11.13 -10.28
CA THR A 15 -20.95 10.81 -9.01
C THR A 15 -21.48 9.39 -9.05
N PHE A 16 -20.99 8.55 -8.15
CA PHE A 16 -21.50 7.20 -7.89
C PHE A 16 -22.61 7.27 -6.86
N GLN A 17 -23.74 6.58 -7.09
CA GLN A 17 -24.93 6.66 -6.22
C GLN A 17 -25.56 5.29 -6.02
N GLY A 18 -26.05 5.04 -4.80
CA GLY A 18 -26.63 3.76 -4.40
C GLY A 18 -25.59 2.65 -4.29
N ASP A 19 -26.02 1.51 -3.72
CA ASP A 19 -25.13 0.38 -3.40
C ASP A 19 -24.33 -0.06 -4.63
N ALA A 20 -24.98 -0.34 -5.76
CA ALA A 20 -24.30 -0.74 -7.00
C ALA A 20 -23.29 0.30 -7.55
N GLY A 21 -23.52 1.60 -7.30
CA GLY A 21 -22.58 2.66 -7.66
C GLY A 21 -21.37 2.69 -6.74
N LEU A 22 -21.60 2.54 -5.44
CA LEU A 22 -20.55 2.48 -4.43
C LEU A 22 -19.72 1.20 -4.56
N ASP A 23 -20.35 0.05 -4.85
CA ASP A 23 -19.70 -1.22 -5.15
C ASP A 23 -18.72 -1.03 -6.32
N LEU A 24 -19.19 -0.46 -7.44
CA LEU A 24 -18.33 -0.22 -8.61
C LEU A 24 -17.15 0.70 -8.26
N LEU A 25 -17.38 1.77 -7.50
CA LEU A 25 -16.31 2.66 -7.07
C LEU A 25 -15.29 1.92 -6.18
N TYR A 26 -15.77 1.17 -5.20
CA TYR A 26 -14.93 0.39 -4.29
C TYR A 26 -14.04 -0.59 -5.06
N ASP A 27 -14.64 -1.36 -5.96
CA ASP A 27 -13.99 -2.30 -6.85
C ASP A 27 -12.91 -1.68 -7.75
N LEU A 28 -13.17 -0.47 -8.28
CA LEU A 28 -12.20 0.26 -9.09
C LEU A 28 -11.02 0.75 -8.24
N LEU A 29 -11.28 1.23 -7.03
CA LEU A 29 -10.25 1.72 -6.12
C LEU A 29 -9.39 0.57 -5.57
N LEU A 30 -9.98 -0.58 -5.23
CA LEU A 30 -9.25 -1.77 -4.81
C LEU A 30 -8.34 -2.26 -5.93
N ARG A 31 -8.84 -2.38 -7.16
CA ARG A 31 -8.01 -2.77 -8.32
C ARG A 31 -6.94 -1.74 -8.65
N ALA A 32 -7.20 -0.45 -8.44
CA ALA A 32 -6.16 0.57 -8.63
C ALA A 32 -5.05 0.45 -7.58
N LYS A 33 -5.40 0.09 -6.34
CA LYS A 33 -4.45 0.00 -5.22
C LYS A 33 -3.68 -1.33 -5.17
N PHE A 34 -4.37 -2.45 -5.40
CA PHE A 34 -3.89 -3.83 -5.22
C PHE A 34 -3.91 -4.65 -6.52
N GLY A 35 -4.24 -4.05 -7.66
CA GLY A 35 -4.23 -4.74 -8.95
C GLY A 35 -2.82 -4.93 -9.51
N ASP A 36 -2.76 -5.40 -10.76
CA ASP A 36 -1.52 -5.78 -11.42
C ASP A 36 -0.51 -4.62 -11.45
N GLY A 37 0.56 -4.74 -10.66
CA GLY A 37 1.73 -3.86 -10.71
C GLY A 37 1.96 -2.96 -9.50
N TYR A 38 1.04 -2.92 -8.51
CA TYR A 38 1.19 -2.14 -7.28
C TYR A 38 1.71 -0.71 -7.48
N GLU A 39 0.80 0.22 -7.76
CA GLU A 39 1.14 1.64 -7.82
C GLU A 39 1.51 2.17 -6.43
N LYS A 40 2.82 2.26 -6.15
CA LYS A 40 3.38 2.64 -4.84
C LYS A 40 2.74 3.90 -4.24
N PRO A 41 2.50 5.00 -5.00
CA PRO A 41 1.82 6.17 -4.46
C PRO A 41 0.39 5.90 -3.99
N LEU A 42 -0.31 4.94 -4.59
CA LEU A 42 -1.67 4.54 -4.18
C LEU A 42 -1.65 3.62 -2.96
N LEU A 43 -0.66 2.72 -2.88
CA LEU A 43 -0.43 1.88 -1.70
C LEU A 43 -0.25 2.73 -0.44
N VAL A 44 0.60 3.75 -0.51
CA VAL A 44 0.92 4.59 0.66
C VAL A 44 -0.04 5.77 0.86
N SER A 45 -1.11 5.90 0.07
CA SER A 45 -2.02 7.05 0.16
C SER A 45 -2.98 6.94 1.36
N PRO A 46 -2.89 7.83 2.38
CA PRO A 46 -3.79 7.78 3.54
C PRO A 46 -5.22 8.16 3.19
N TRP A 47 -5.39 9.06 2.21
CA TRP A 47 -6.71 9.49 1.73
C TRP A 47 -7.44 8.34 1.03
N LEU A 48 -6.76 7.61 0.14
CA LEU A 48 -7.34 6.46 -0.54
C LEU A 48 -7.71 5.36 0.46
N ALA A 49 -6.83 5.07 1.42
CA ALA A 49 -7.10 4.12 2.49
C ALA A 49 -8.30 4.51 3.37
N ALA A 50 -8.47 5.81 3.66
CA ALA A 50 -9.64 6.30 4.38
C ALA A 50 -10.93 6.11 3.55
N LEU A 51 -10.91 6.44 2.26
CA LEU A 51 -12.06 6.26 1.38
C LEU A 51 -12.44 4.78 1.22
N LEU A 52 -11.46 3.89 1.00
CA LEU A 52 -11.69 2.45 0.91
C LEU A 52 -12.36 1.90 2.17
N ARG A 53 -11.88 2.28 3.37
CA ARG A 53 -12.51 1.85 4.63
C ARG A 53 -13.92 2.40 4.83
N GLN A 54 -14.19 3.63 4.37
CA GLN A 54 -15.55 4.20 4.43
C GLN A 54 -16.50 3.46 3.49
N LEU A 55 -16.03 3.11 2.30
CA LEU A 55 -16.81 2.31 1.35
C LEU A 55 -17.06 0.90 1.89
N ASP A 56 -16.02 0.25 2.41
CA ASP A 56 -16.08 -1.07 3.03
C ASP A 56 -17.11 -1.15 4.17
N GLN A 57 -17.17 -0.12 5.02
CA GLN A 57 -18.17 -0.03 6.10
C GLN A 57 -19.59 0.29 5.62
N ALA A 58 -19.72 0.96 4.48
CA ALA A 58 -21.01 1.41 3.96
C ALA A 58 -21.69 0.35 3.08
N LEU A 59 -20.91 -0.56 2.49
CA LEU A 59 -21.39 -1.62 1.62
C LEU A 59 -21.78 -2.85 2.45
N PRO A 60 -22.80 -3.62 2.02
CA PRO A 60 -23.15 -4.87 2.68
C PRO A 60 -22.01 -5.90 2.50
N ASP A 61 -21.62 -6.57 3.58
CA ASP A 61 -20.67 -7.69 3.53
C ASP A 61 -21.30 -8.85 2.77
N ASP A 62 -21.00 -8.94 1.48
CA ASP A 62 -21.47 -9.99 0.59
C ASP A 62 -20.47 -11.16 0.47
N GLY A 63 -19.37 -11.09 1.23
CA GLY A 63 -18.30 -12.08 1.21
C GLY A 63 -17.52 -12.10 -0.11
N GLN A 64 -17.54 -11.02 -0.91
CA GLN A 64 -16.68 -10.85 -2.08
C GLN A 64 -15.66 -9.75 -1.83
N TRP A 65 -14.59 -10.09 -1.15
CA TRP A 65 -13.48 -9.16 -0.92
C TRP A 65 -12.47 -9.37 -2.05
N PHE A 66 -12.07 -8.34 -2.78
CA PHE A 66 -10.97 -8.48 -3.74
C PHE A 66 -9.64 -8.23 -3.02
N PRO A 67 -8.59 -9.06 -3.17
CA PRO A 67 -8.55 -10.35 -3.87
C PRO A 67 -8.82 -11.56 -2.92
N GLU A 68 -10.03 -12.12 -2.92
CA GLU A 68 -10.31 -13.42 -2.32
C GLU A 68 -10.30 -14.51 -3.39
N LYS A 69 -9.28 -15.37 -3.30
CA LYS A 69 -9.39 -16.75 -3.80
C LYS A 69 -9.75 -17.62 -2.60
N PRO A 70 -10.87 -18.34 -2.59
CA PRO A 70 -11.27 -19.16 -1.45
C PRO A 70 -10.13 -20.07 -0.97
N GLY A 71 -9.76 -19.92 0.31
CA GLY A 71 -8.70 -20.70 0.95
C GLY A 71 -7.27 -20.18 0.74
N GLN A 72 -7.07 -19.02 0.11
CA GLN A 72 -5.78 -18.35 0.01
C GLN A 72 -5.74 -17.10 0.90
N PRO A 73 -4.56 -16.74 1.42
CA PRO A 73 -4.38 -15.45 2.09
C PRO A 73 -4.69 -14.31 1.10
N ILE A 74 -5.23 -13.20 1.62
CA ILE A 74 -5.49 -11.98 0.82
C ILE A 74 -4.20 -11.46 0.20
N PHE A 75 -3.12 -11.48 0.98
CA PHE A 75 -1.78 -11.09 0.55
C PHE A 75 -0.84 -12.27 0.62
N ASP A 76 -0.22 -12.60 -0.51
CA ASP A 76 0.88 -13.54 -0.58
C ASP A 76 2.23 -12.86 -0.28
N THR A 77 3.33 -13.60 -0.37
CA THR A 77 4.67 -13.07 -0.07
C THR A 77 5.07 -11.94 -1.01
N ASP A 78 4.73 -12.03 -2.30
CA ASP A 78 5.11 -11.02 -3.29
C ASP A 78 4.36 -9.71 -3.02
N ASP A 79 3.09 -9.80 -2.59
CA ASP A 79 2.31 -8.66 -2.14
C ASP A 79 2.96 -7.95 -0.94
N LEU A 80 3.39 -8.71 0.07
CA LEU A 80 4.03 -8.14 1.27
C LEU A 80 5.37 -7.47 0.95
N LEU A 81 6.16 -8.04 0.04
CA LEU A 81 7.40 -7.43 -0.44
C LEU A 81 7.12 -6.13 -1.21
N ALA A 82 6.10 -6.11 -2.07
CA ALA A 82 5.69 -4.90 -2.79
C ALA A 82 5.24 -3.78 -1.83
N MET A 83 4.57 -4.13 -0.73
CA MET A 83 4.22 -3.18 0.33
C MET A 83 5.46 -2.60 1.03
N GLY A 84 6.46 -3.44 1.34
CA GLY A 84 7.73 -3.01 1.92
C GLY A 84 8.48 -2.04 0.99
N ASP A 85 8.59 -2.40 -0.28
CA ASP A 85 9.24 -1.59 -1.32
C ASP A 85 8.54 -0.21 -1.50
N ALA A 86 7.21 -0.19 -1.51
CA ALA A 86 6.46 1.06 -1.56
C ALA A 86 6.77 1.99 -0.36
N VAL A 87 6.92 1.43 0.84
CA VAL A 87 7.29 2.20 2.04
C VAL A 87 8.73 2.68 1.99
N ILE A 88 9.67 1.88 1.45
CA ILE A 88 11.06 2.29 1.29
C ILE A 88 11.17 3.49 0.36
N GLU A 89 10.52 3.43 -0.81
CA GLU A 89 10.63 4.48 -1.82
C GLU A 89 9.87 5.76 -1.42
N GLU A 90 8.64 5.61 -0.90
CA GLU A 90 7.79 6.74 -0.54
C GLU A 90 7.93 7.18 0.93
N GLY A 91 8.80 6.52 1.70
CA GLY A 91 8.94 6.73 3.15
C GLY A 91 9.24 8.18 3.52
N HIS A 92 9.94 8.91 2.65
CA HIS A 92 10.20 10.34 2.82
C HIS A 92 8.92 11.19 2.64
N THR A 93 8.09 10.87 1.65
CA THR A 93 6.82 11.55 1.35
C THR A 93 5.84 11.41 2.50
N VAL A 94 5.80 10.24 3.12
CA VAL A 94 4.81 9.90 4.16
C VAL A 94 5.33 10.04 5.59
N GLY A 95 6.57 10.49 5.76
CA GLY A 95 7.19 10.73 7.07
C GLY A 95 7.54 9.45 7.84
N TRP A 96 7.58 8.30 7.16
CA TRP A 96 7.82 6.97 7.74
C TRP A 96 9.07 6.93 8.64
N TRP A 97 10.15 7.59 8.23
CA TRP A 97 11.42 7.62 8.97
C TRP A 97 11.35 8.29 10.34
N THR A 98 10.30 9.08 10.58
CA THR A 98 10.08 9.79 11.85
C THR A 98 9.05 9.13 12.75
N MET A 99 8.34 8.12 12.23
CA MET A 99 7.33 7.37 12.97
C MET A 99 7.98 6.47 14.02
N THR A 100 7.35 6.39 15.19
CA THR A 100 7.63 5.38 16.20
C THR A 100 7.18 3.99 15.71
N GLU A 101 7.70 2.92 16.33
CA GLU A 101 7.30 1.55 15.96
C GLU A 101 5.79 1.30 16.01
N PRO A 102 5.03 1.75 17.04
CA PRO A 102 3.58 1.65 17.02
C PRO A 102 2.93 2.40 15.84
N GLU A 103 3.44 3.58 15.50
CA GLU A 103 2.90 4.37 14.38
C GLU A 103 3.17 3.71 13.03
N LYS A 104 4.35 3.10 12.83
CA LYS A 104 4.67 2.31 11.63
C LYS A 104 3.72 1.11 11.48
N ARG A 105 3.49 0.40 12.57
CA ARG A 105 2.57 -0.74 12.67
C ARG A 105 1.14 -0.36 12.35
N ASP A 106 0.70 0.77 12.88
CA ASP A 106 -0.62 1.32 12.57
C ASP A 106 -0.69 1.76 11.11
N TYR A 107 0.37 2.37 10.58
CA TYR A 107 0.42 2.81 9.19
C TYR A 107 0.32 1.63 8.21
N LEU A 108 1.07 0.55 8.43
CA LEU A 108 0.99 -0.66 7.61
C LEU A 108 -0.43 -1.23 7.58
N ARG A 109 -1.06 -1.35 8.75
CA ARG A 109 -2.43 -1.91 8.87
C ARG A 109 -3.50 -0.98 8.30
N ASN A 110 -3.39 0.32 8.57
CA ASN A 110 -4.47 1.29 8.35
C ASN A 110 -4.32 2.10 7.06
N VAL A 111 -3.17 2.06 6.41
CA VAL A 111 -2.91 2.79 5.17
C VAL A 111 -2.49 1.84 4.06
N VAL A 112 -1.42 1.06 4.28
CA VAL A 112 -0.82 0.26 3.22
C VAL A 112 -1.74 -0.89 2.81
N ALA A 113 -2.16 -1.70 3.77
CA ALA A 113 -3.04 -2.85 3.52
C ALA A 113 -4.54 -2.51 3.52
N ALA A 114 -4.92 -1.29 3.90
CA ALA A 114 -6.32 -0.89 3.98
C ALA A 114 -7.05 -1.08 2.64
N PRO A 115 -8.27 -1.64 2.66
CA PRO A 115 -9.11 -1.90 3.84
C PRO A 115 -8.86 -3.27 4.50
N HIS A 116 -8.02 -4.12 3.90
CA HIS A 116 -7.81 -5.48 4.36
C HIS A 116 -6.96 -5.54 5.64
N PRO A 117 -7.24 -6.52 6.53
CA PRO A 117 -6.45 -6.70 7.73
C PRO A 117 -5.09 -7.34 7.39
N LEU A 118 -4.04 -6.88 8.09
CA LEU A 118 -2.79 -7.62 8.22
C LEU A 118 -2.74 -8.34 9.56
N THR A 119 -2.25 -9.57 9.53
CA THR A 119 -1.85 -10.31 10.74
C THR A 119 -0.56 -9.73 11.31
N ASP A 120 -0.30 -9.98 12.60
CA ASP A 120 0.95 -9.54 13.23
C ASP A 120 2.20 -10.11 12.54
N LEU A 121 2.14 -11.37 12.09
CA LEU A 121 3.23 -12.01 11.35
C LEU A 121 3.50 -11.32 10.00
N GLN A 122 2.46 -10.87 9.30
CA GLN A 122 2.64 -10.15 8.03
C GLN A 122 3.23 -8.76 8.26
N VAL A 123 2.82 -8.07 9.34
CA VAL A 123 3.41 -6.78 9.71
C VAL A 123 4.89 -6.95 10.07
N GLU A 124 5.22 -7.94 10.91
CA GLU A 124 6.61 -8.25 11.27
C GLU A 124 7.45 -8.62 10.04
N PHE A 125 6.87 -9.35 9.09
CA PHE A 125 7.54 -9.67 7.82
C PHE A 125 7.90 -8.40 7.04
N ILE A 126 6.96 -7.49 6.86
CA ILE A 126 7.20 -6.22 6.15
C ILE A 126 8.23 -5.36 6.89
N GLU A 127 8.13 -5.25 8.22
CA GLU A 127 9.11 -4.50 9.04
C GLU A 127 10.52 -5.05 8.87
N ALA A 128 10.68 -6.38 8.91
CA ALA A 128 11.97 -7.03 8.76
C ALA A 128 12.57 -6.84 7.37
N ASP A 129 11.74 -6.90 6.33
CA ASP A 129 12.16 -6.65 4.94
C ASP A 129 12.65 -5.22 4.75
N ILE A 130 11.92 -4.23 5.26
CA ILE A 130 12.30 -2.82 5.23
C ILE A 130 13.65 -2.60 5.93
N GLU A 131 13.84 -3.13 7.14
CA GLU A 131 15.10 -2.95 7.86
C GLU A 131 16.27 -3.65 7.14
N ALA A 132 16.04 -4.84 6.57
CA ALA A 132 17.07 -5.55 5.81
C ALA A 132 17.53 -4.75 4.58
N ALA A 133 16.58 -4.16 3.84
CA ALA A 133 16.88 -3.30 2.70
C ALA A 133 17.66 -2.03 3.10
N LEU A 134 17.27 -1.40 4.22
CA LEU A 134 17.97 -0.22 4.75
C LEU A 134 19.40 -0.55 5.20
N GLU A 135 19.58 -1.68 5.88
CA GLU A 135 20.90 -2.14 6.32
C GLU A 135 21.80 -2.44 5.11
N GLN A 136 21.26 -3.04 4.05
CA GLN A 136 21.98 -3.23 2.80
C GLN A 136 22.38 -1.91 2.15
N ALA A 137 21.47 -0.93 2.11
CA ALA A 137 21.76 0.40 1.58
C ALA A 137 22.84 1.12 2.39
N ARG A 138 22.80 1.03 3.73
CA ARG A 138 23.83 1.60 4.62
C ARG A 138 25.21 1.01 4.35
N ARG A 139 25.30 -0.33 4.22
CA ARG A 139 26.58 -1.00 3.89
C ARG A 139 27.13 -0.55 2.55
N LEU A 140 26.27 -0.44 1.53
CA LEU A 140 26.69 0.03 0.21
C LEU A 140 27.25 1.45 0.23
N VAL A 141 26.67 2.34 1.05
CA VAL A 141 27.20 3.70 1.26
C VAL A 141 28.56 3.64 1.96
N MET A 142 28.70 2.84 3.01
CA MET A 142 29.97 2.68 3.74
C MET A 142 31.09 2.14 2.84
N ASP A 143 30.81 1.12 2.03
CA ASP A 143 31.76 0.53 1.10
C ASP A 143 32.16 1.52 0.00
N ALA A 144 31.25 2.40 -0.43
CA ALA A 144 31.52 3.44 -1.42
C ALA A 144 32.31 4.63 -0.85
N GLU A 145 32.21 4.87 0.46
CA GLU A 145 32.97 5.91 1.18
C GLU A 145 34.38 5.44 1.59
N GLU A 146 34.69 4.14 1.45
CA GLU A 146 36.02 3.61 1.71
C GLU A 146 37.01 4.11 0.62
N PRO A 147 38.06 4.89 0.98
CA PRO A 147 38.96 5.46 -0.01
C PRO A 147 39.67 4.34 -0.78
N LEU A 148 39.49 4.32 -2.11
CA LEU A 148 40.25 3.46 -3.02
C LEU A 148 41.73 3.51 -2.63
N ALA A 149 42.26 2.37 -2.19
CA ALA A 149 43.66 2.24 -1.81
C ALA A 149 44.54 2.80 -2.94
N LEU A 150 45.25 3.90 -2.66
CA LEU A 150 46.17 4.48 -3.63
C LEU A 150 47.19 3.39 -4.00
N PRO A 151 47.40 3.08 -5.30
CA PRO A 151 48.37 2.08 -5.69
C PRO A 151 49.75 2.52 -5.21
N GLY A 152 50.30 1.76 -4.26
CA GLY A 152 51.67 1.93 -3.80
C GLY A 152 52.63 1.66 -4.95
N HIS A 153 53.20 2.70 -5.54
CA HIS A 153 54.37 2.58 -6.39
C HIS A 153 55.59 2.34 -5.49
N GLY A 154 55.99 1.07 -5.40
CA GLY A 154 57.33 0.65 -4.96
C GLY A 154 58.28 0.50 -6.14
#